data_AF-A0A1I0MKP5-F1
#
_entry.id   AF-A0A1I0MKP5-F1
#
_cell.length_a   1.000
_cell.length_b   1.000
_cell.length_c   1.000
_cell.angle_alpha   90.00
_cell.angle_beta   90.00
_cell.angle_gamma   90.00
#
_symmetry.space_group_name_H-M   'P 1'
#
loop_
_entity.id
_entity.type
_entity.pdbx_description
1 polymer ?
#
loop_
_entity_poly.entity_id
_entity_poly.type
_entity_poly.pdbx_seq_one_letter_code
_entity_poly.pdbx_strand_id
1 'polypeptide(L)'
;MKLKEQYKELVKTIKSRSKEGGIRLRNEDIAKRMGYNSNYFSTLTGESGTVTQQHIDVLKTYFQDELAGIIKPASSGDPVNRERAIIKMLYQRLAKSESERLGIPIEKVMDEMDRDTMIAWRDLESEDKGKH
;
A
#
# COMPACT_ATOMS: atom_id res chain seq x y z
N MET A 1 -8.59 17.60 21.72
CA MET A 1 -9.08 16.45 20.91
C MET A 1 -9.18 15.23 21.80
N LYS A 2 -10.29 14.48 21.76
CA LYS A 2 -10.38 13.22 22.53
C LYS A 2 -9.42 12.23 21.87
N LEU A 3 -8.47 11.66 22.61
CA LEU A 3 -7.48 10.67 22.10
C LEU A 3 -8.15 9.53 21.30
N LYS A 4 -9.40 9.22 21.66
CA LYS A 4 -10.26 8.26 20.97
C LYS A 4 -10.57 8.64 19.52
N GLU A 5 -10.79 9.92 19.22
CA GLU A 5 -11.02 10.42 17.87
C GLU A 5 -9.74 10.34 17.04
N GLN A 6 -8.61 10.79 17.61
CA GLN A 6 -7.31 10.71 16.96
C GLN A 6 -6.94 9.27 16.60
N TYR A 7 -7.19 8.32 17.52
CA TYR A 7 -6.95 6.91 17.28
C TYR A 7 -7.84 6.35 16.17
N LYS A 8 -9.13 6.73 16.12
CA LYS A 8 -10.05 6.34 15.04
C LYS A 8 -9.59 6.88 13.68
N GLU A 9 -9.14 8.13 13.61
CA GLU A 9 -8.62 8.72 12.38
C GLU A 9 -7.35 8.01 11.90
N LEU A 10 -6.40 7.72 12.80
CA LEU A 10 -5.19 6.98 12.44
C LEU A 10 -5.53 5.59 11.85
N VAL A 11 -6.45 4.86 12.49
CA VAL A 11 -6.90 3.55 12.01
C VAL A 11 -7.56 3.67 10.62
N LYS A 12 -8.33 4.73 10.40
CA LYS A 12 -8.95 5.02 9.10
C LYS A 12 -7.89 5.29 8.03
N THR A 13 -6.88 6.11 8.33
CA THR A 13 -5.76 6.39 7.43
C THR A 13 -4.99 5.10 7.08
N ILE A 14 -4.65 4.29 8.08
CA ILE A 14 -3.95 3.01 7.90
C ILE A 14 -4.73 2.10 6.94
N LYS A 15 -6.05 1.97 7.15
CA LYS A 15 -6.92 1.17 6.29
C LYS A 15 -7.03 1.71 4.87
N SER A 16 -7.13 3.03 4.70
CA SER A 16 -7.21 3.66 3.37
C SER A 16 -5.95 3.35 2.57
N ARG A 17 -4.78 3.60 3.15
CA ARG A 17 -3.49 3.42 2.48
C ARG A 17 -3.15 1.96 2.22
N SER A 18 -3.55 1.08 3.13
CA SER A 18 -3.44 -0.36 2.89
C SER A 18 -4.32 -0.78 1.71
N LYS A 19 -5.54 -0.24 1.61
CA LYS A 19 -6.45 -0.49 0.49
C LYS A 19 -5.88 0.02 -0.84
N GLU A 20 -5.20 1.16 -0.83
CA GLU A 20 -4.47 1.68 -2.00
C GLU A 20 -3.35 0.72 -2.45
N GLY A 21 -2.71 0.02 -1.50
CA GLY A 21 -1.76 -1.07 -1.79
C GLY A 21 -2.38 -2.39 -2.20
N GLY A 22 -3.71 -2.45 -2.26
CA GLY A 22 -4.48 -3.64 -2.57
C GLY A 22 -4.80 -4.51 -1.36
N ILE A 23 -4.42 -4.12 -0.14
CA ILE A 23 -4.63 -4.91 1.07
C ILE A 23 -5.78 -4.32 1.89
N ARG A 24 -6.87 -5.06 2.03
CA ARG A 24 -7.98 -4.64 2.90
C ARG A 24 -7.75 -5.08 4.35
N LEU A 25 -7.22 -4.17 5.18
CA LEU A 25 -7.05 -4.43 6.61
C LEU A 25 -8.37 -4.35 7.39
N ARG A 26 -8.66 -5.40 8.17
CA ARG A 26 -9.70 -5.43 9.20
C ARG A 26 -9.10 -5.00 10.55
N ASN A 27 -9.98 -4.70 11.52
CA ASN A 27 -9.52 -4.36 12.88
C ASN A 27 -8.72 -5.49 13.52
N GLU A 28 -9.10 -6.73 13.24
CA GLU A 28 -8.41 -7.93 13.73
C GLU A 28 -6.98 -8.03 13.20
N ASP A 29 -6.78 -7.72 11.91
CA ASP A 29 -5.47 -7.76 11.27
C ASP A 29 -4.54 -6.69 11.88
N ILE A 30 -5.10 -5.50 12.16
CA ILE A 30 -4.38 -4.40 12.82
C ILE A 30 -4.01 -4.78 14.26
N ALA A 31 -4.96 -5.34 15.02
CA ALA A 31 -4.73 -5.78 16.39
C ALA A 31 -3.65 -6.88 16.45
N LYS A 32 -3.74 -7.89 15.58
CA LYS A 32 -2.77 -8.98 15.49
C LYS A 32 -1.36 -8.48 15.21
N ARG A 33 -1.21 -7.49 14.32
CA ARG A 33 0.11 -6.91 13.99
C ARG A 33 0.74 -6.16 15.16
N MET A 34 -0.07 -5.58 16.04
CA MET A 34 0.39 -4.98 17.30
C MET A 34 0.54 -5.99 18.44
N GLY A 35 0.28 -7.29 18.20
CA GLY A 35 0.35 -8.34 19.22
C GLY A 35 -0.88 -8.46 20.11
N TYR A 36 -2.00 -7.82 19.76
CA TYR A 36 -3.25 -7.89 20.52
C TYR A 36 -4.25 -8.89 19.95
N ASN A 37 -5.23 -9.26 20.76
CA ASN A 37 -6.34 -10.13 20.35
C ASN A 37 -7.36 -9.39 19.45
N SER A 38 -8.21 -10.15 18.76
CA SER A 38 -9.25 -9.62 17.85
C SER A 38 -10.23 -8.65 18.52
N ASN A 39 -10.46 -8.82 19.83
CA ASN A 39 -11.39 -8.00 20.62
C ASN A 39 -10.79 -6.66 21.07
N TYR A 40 -9.50 -6.43 20.85
CA TYR A 40 -8.81 -5.22 21.30
C TYR A 40 -9.52 -3.93 20.89
N PHE A 41 -9.98 -3.83 19.63
CA PHE A 41 -10.68 -2.65 19.16
C PHE A 41 -12.06 -2.46 19.79
N SER A 42 -12.83 -3.51 20.03
CA SER A 42 -14.15 -3.40 20.66
C SER A 42 -14.01 -3.00 22.13
N THR A 43 -13.01 -3.53 22.84
CA THR A 43 -12.70 -3.12 24.23
C THR A 43 -12.18 -1.69 24.30
N LEU A 44 -11.27 -1.29 23.41
CA LEU A 44 -10.61 0.02 23.46
C LEU A 44 -11.52 1.16 22.98
N THR A 45 -12.35 0.91 21.95
CA THR A 45 -13.20 1.93 21.34
C THR A 45 -14.67 1.87 21.79
N GLY A 46 -15.06 0.84 22.55
CA GLY A 46 -16.38 0.68 23.15
C GLY A 46 -16.72 1.74 24.20
N GLU A 47 -17.95 1.72 24.72
CA GLU A 47 -18.50 2.79 25.55
C GLU A 47 -17.68 3.08 26.82
N SER A 48 -17.18 2.04 27.49
CA SER A 48 -16.29 2.11 28.66
C SER A 48 -14.79 2.15 28.32
N GLY A 49 -14.43 2.02 27.04
CA GLY A 49 -13.05 1.95 26.58
C GLY A 49 -12.35 3.31 26.58
N THR A 50 -11.14 3.34 27.15
CA THR A 50 -10.30 4.55 27.22
C THR A 50 -9.06 4.39 26.34
N VAL A 51 -8.90 5.29 25.38
CA VAL A 51 -7.68 5.40 24.57
C VAL A 51 -6.68 6.30 25.29
N THR A 52 -5.50 5.75 25.56
CA THR A 52 -4.35 6.48 26.11
C THR A 52 -3.36 6.87 25.01
N GLN A 53 -2.45 7.78 25.32
CA GLN A 53 -1.38 8.19 24.39
C GLN A 53 -0.50 7.00 23.98
N GLN A 54 -0.23 6.07 24.90
CA GLN A 54 0.54 4.86 24.64
C GLN A 54 -0.08 4.02 23.51
N HIS A 55 -1.42 3.93 23.41
CA HIS A 55 -2.06 3.20 22.32
C HIS A 55 -1.84 3.88 20.96
N ILE A 56 -1.80 5.21 20.94
CA ILE A 56 -1.51 5.99 19.74
C ILE A 56 -0.06 5.79 19.32
N ASP A 57 0.87 5.83 20.27
CA ASP A 57 2.29 5.69 19.99
C ASP A 57 2.62 4.28 19.47
N VAL A 58 2.06 3.24 20.09
CA VAL A 58 2.16 1.85 19.61
C VAL A 58 1.60 1.74 18.18
N LEU A 59 0.42 2.29 17.91
CA LEU A 59 -0.16 2.28 16.57
C LEU A 59 0.76 2.96 15.55
N LYS A 60 1.34 4.11 15.90
CA LYS A 60 2.28 4.82 15.04
C LYS A 60 3.55 4.02 14.76
N THR A 61 4.10 3.34 15.76
CA THR A 61 5.31 2.51 15.60
C THR A 61 5.07 1.33 14.65
N TYR A 62 3.97 0.59 14.82
CA TYR A 62 3.72 -0.62 14.01
C TYR A 62 3.27 -0.33 12.58
N PHE A 63 2.70 0.86 12.35
CA PHE A 63 2.15 1.29 11.06
C PHE A 63 2.84 2.55 10.53
N GLN A 64 4.11 2.76 10.89
CA GLN A 64 4.87 3.94 10.46
C GLN A 64 4.90 4.06 8.94
N ASP A 65 5.09 2.96 8.23
CA ASP A 65 5.15 2.94 6.76
C ASP A 65 3.81 3.33 6.14
N GLU A 66 2.71 2.72 6.62
CA GLU A 66 1.36 3.08 6.19
C GLU A 66 1.08 4.55 6.53
N LEU A 67 1.52 5.08 7.67
CA LEU A 67 1.35 6.47 8.06
C LEU A 67 2.31 7.45 7.36
N ALA A 68 3.42 6.96 6.80
CA ALA A 68 4.31 7.72 5.92
C ALA A 68 3.84 7.74 4.46
N GLY A 69 2.85 6.90 4.11
CA GLY A 69 2.33 6.80 2.75
C GLY A 69 3.11 5.80 1.89
N ILE A 70 3.93 4.97 2.52
CA ILE A 70 4.65 3.89 1.83
C ILE A 70 3.65 2.77 1.57
N ILE A 71 3.18 2.72 0.33
CA ILE A 71 2.20 1.72 -0.11
C ILE A 71 2.91 0.39 -0.34
N LYS A 72 2.75 -0.55 0.61
CA LYS A 72 3.27 -1.90 0.44
C LYS A 72 2.35 -2.70 -0.50
N PRO A 73 2.92 -3.41 -1.49
CA PRO A 73 2.13 -4.24 -2.39
C PRO A 73 1.50 -5.42 -1.65
N ALA A 74 0.33 -5.86 -2.11
CA ALA A 74 -0.32 -7.08 -1.64
C ALA A 74 0.60 -8.31 -1.70
N SER A 75 0.52 -9.17 -0.68
CA SER A 75 1.34 -10.38 -0.59
C SER A 75 0.99 -11.39 -1.69
N SER A 76 1.93 -12.30 -1.98
CA SER A 76 1.71 -13.40 -2.93
C SER A 76 0.49 -14.24 -2.52
N GLY A 77 -0.46 -14.45 -3.43
CA GLY A 77 -1.70 -15.19 -3.19
C GLY A 77 -2.92 -14.35 -2.82
N ASP A 78 -2.76 -13.03 -2.63
CA ASP A 78 -3.91 -12.13 -2.43
C ASP A 78 -4.71 -11.97 -3.75
N PRO A 79 -6.05 -12.09 -3.75
CA PRO A 79 -6.87 -11.86 -4.94
C PRO A 79 -6.65 -10.49 -5.60
N VAL A 80 -6.29 -9.45 -4.84
CA VAL A 80 -5.98 -8.10 -5.35
C VAL A 80 -4.60 -8.04 -6.02
N ASN A 81 -3.82 -9.11 -5.93
CA ASN A 81 -2.59 -9.31 -6.71
C ASN A 81 -2.89 -9.88 -8.11
N ARG A 82 -4.15 -10.26 -8.42
CA ARG A 82 -4.52 -10.80 -9.74
C ARG A 82 -4.32 -9.76 -10.83
N GLU A 83 -4.78 -8.53 -10.63
CA GLU A 83 -4.63 -7.44 -11.59
C GLU A 83 -3.14 -7.12 -11.78
N ARG A 84 -2.36 -7.05 -10.70
CA ARG A 84 -0.90 -6.86 -10.76
C ARG A 84 -0.20 -8.02 -11.48
N ALA A 85 -0.62 -9.26 -11.25
CA ALA A 85 -0.09 -10.44 -11.93
C ALA A 85 -0.42 -10.39 -13.44
N ILE A 86 -1.62 -9.97 -13.81
CA ILE A 86 -2.02 -9.77 -15.21
C ILE A 86 -1.16 -8.67 -15.85
N ILE A 87 -0.98 -7.52 -15.18
CA ILE A 87 -0.13 -6.43 -15.68
C ILE A 87 1.31 -6.91 -15.87
N LYS A 88 1.89 -7.61 -14.89
CA LYS A 88 3.25 -8.19 -15.02
C LYS A 88 3.34 -9.19 -16.16
N MET A 89 2.33 -10.04 -16.35
CA MET A 89 2.30 -11.00 -17.45
C MET A 89 2.20 -10.28 -18.81
N LEU A 90 1.38 -9.23 -18.92
CA LEU A 90 1.26 -8.43 -20.14
C LEU A 90 2.58 -7.70 -20.45
N TYR A 91 3.20 -7.10 -19.43
CA TYR A 91 4.51 -6.46 -19.53
C TYR A 91 5.57 -7.42 -20.05
N GLN A 92 5.67 -8.62 -19.46
CA GLN A 92 6.60 -9.65 -19.92
C GLN A 92 6.30 -10.14 -21.35
N ARG A 93 5.02 -10.28 -21.72
CA ARG A 93 4.64 -10.65 -23.09
C ARG A 93 5.04 -9.59 -24.10
N LEU A 94 4.85 -8.31 -23.77
CA LEU A 94 5.25 -7.21 -24.64
C LEU A 94 6.77 -7.18 -24.80
N ALA A 95 7.53 -7.28 -23.70
CA ALA A 95 8.99 -7.33 -23.75
C ALA A 95 9.49 -8.51 -24.61
N LYS A 96 8.84 -9.68 -24.50
CA LYS A 96 9.17 -10.84 -25.34
C LYS A 96 8.91 -10.56 -26.83
N SER A 97 7.76 -9.97 -27.16
CA SER A 97 7.41 -9.62 -28.54
C SER A 97 8.38 -8.60 -29.14
N GLU A 98 8.78 -7.60 -28.36
CA GLU A 98 9.75 -6.57 -28.79
C GLU A 98 11.16 -7.16 -28.92
N SER A 99 11.57 -8.04 -28.02
CA SER A 99 12.82 -8.79 -28.10
C SER A 99 12.90 -9.61 -29.38
N GLU A 100 11.84 -10.35 -29.73
CA GLU A 100 11.73 -11.12 -30.97
C GLU A 100 11.76 -10.20 -32.21
N ARG A 101 11.07 -9.06 -32.16
CA ARG A 101 11.01 -8.09 -33.26
C ARG A 101 12.35 -7.40 -33.53
N LEU A 102 13.07 -7.04 -32.47
CA LEU A 102 14.32 -6.27 -32.52
C LEU A 102 15.56 -7.16 -32.57
N GLY A 103 15.43 -8.45 -32.27
CA GLY A 103 16.55 -9.39 -32.22
C GLY A 103 17.54 -9.12 -31.09
N ILE A 104 17.07 -8.52 -29.99
CA ILE A 104 17.90 -8.20 -28.81
C ILE A 104 17.43 -8.99 -27.58
N PRO A 105 18.29 -9.21 -26.56
CA PRO A 105 17.90 -9.91 -25.35
C PRO A 105 16.71 -9.27 -24.63
N ILE A 106 15.82 -10.10 -24.08
CA ILE A 106 14.61 -9.63 -23.40
C ILE A 106 14.92 -8.75 -22.19
N GLU A 107 16.02 -9.02 -21.48
CA GLU A 107 16.48 -8.22 -20.35
C GLU A 107 16.75 -6.77 -20.77
N LYS A 108 17.38 -6.59 -21.95
CA LYS A 108 17.67 -5.26 -22.48
C LYS A 108 16.39 -4.50 -22.83
N VAL A 109 15.39 -5.19 -23.39
CA VAL A 109 14.07 -4.60 -23.69
C VAL A 109 13.35 -4.20 -22.41
N MET A 110 13.37 -5.06 -21.39
CA MET A 110 12.76 -4.75 -20.09
C MET A 110 13.44 -3.55 -19.42
N ASP A 111 14.77 -3.44 -19.48
CA ASP A 111 15.51 -2.29 -18.95
C ASP A 111 15.18 -0.97 -19.70
N GLU A 112 14.90 -1.04 -21.00
CA GLU A 112 14.43 0.10 -21.79
C GLU A 112 13.00 0.49 -21.40
N MET A 113 12.09 -0.48 -21.35
CA MET A 113 10.69 -0.27 -20.96
C MET A 113 10.55 0.28 -19.53
N ASP A 114 11.39 -0.17 -18.58
CA ASP A 114 11.41 0.35 -17.22
C ASP A 114 11.86 1.82 -17.19
N ARG A 115 12.87 2.18 -18.00
CA ARG A 115 13.34 3.57 -18.14
C ARG A 115 12.25 4.46 -18.74
N ASP A 116 11.61 4.02 -19.81
CA ASP A 116 10.53 4.76 -20.47
C ASP A 116 9.34 4.97 -19.53
N THR A 117 9.00 3.94 -18.74
CA THR A 117 7.96 4.03 -17.70
C THR A 117 8.31 5.09 -16.66
N MET A 118 9.56 5.14 -16.20
CA MET A 118 10.00 6.15 -15.22
C MET A 118 10.02 7.57 -15.78
N ILE A 119 10.32 7.73 -17.07
CA ILE A 119 10.24 9.04 -17.76
C ILE A 119 8.78 9.50 -17.81
N ALA A 120 7.89 8.66 -18.36
CA ALA A 120 6.46 8.97 -18.44
C ALA A 120 5.85 9.27 -17.07
N TRP A 121 6.27 8.55 -16.02
CA TRP A 121 5.85 8.83 -14.64
C TRP A 121 6.25 10.22 -14.16
N ARG A 122 7.51 10.61 -14.38
CA ARG A 122 8.00 11.95 -14.00
C ARG A 122 7.27 13.06 -14.73
N ASP A 123 6.95 12.85 -16.01
CA ASP A 123 6.19 13.81 -16.81
C ASP A 123 4.81 14.03 -16.19
N LEU A 124 4.09 12.96 -15.83
CA LEU A 124 2.80 13.03 -15.14
C LEU A 124 2.89 13.77 -13.80
N GLU A 125 3.91 13.50 -12.98
CA GLU A 125 4.12 14.21 -11.70
C GLU A 125 4.42 15.70 -11.88
N SER A 126 5.06 16.08 -12.99
CA SER A 126 5.40 17.47 -13.28
C SER A 126 4.17 18.26 -13.77
N GLU A 127 3.27 17.63 -14.52
CA GLU A 127 2.02 18.23 -14.98
C GLU A 127 1.03 18.51 -13.84
N ASP A 128 1.02 17.67 -12.79
CA ASP A 128 0.18 17.88 -11.60
C ASP A 128 0.69 19.06 -10.73
N LYS A 129 2.00 19.32 -10.70
CA LYS A 129 2.58 20.44 -9.94
C LYS A 129 2.38 21.81 -10.59
N GLY A 130 2.04 21.86 -11.88
CA GLY A 130 1.74 23.10 -12.59
C GLY A 130 0.28 23.58 -12.46
N LYS A 131 -0.58 22.82 -11.78
CA LYS A 131 -2.03 23.09 -11.66
C LYS A 131 -2.49 23.54 -10.25
N HIS A 132 -1.56 23.90 -9.36
CA HIS A 132 -1.84 24.39 -8.01
C HIS A 132 -1.21 25.74 -7.73
#